data_AF-A0A2V5MGP1-F1
#
_entry.id   AF-A0A2V5MGP1-F1
#
_cell.length_a   1.000
_cell.length_b   1.000
_cell.length_c   1.000
_cell.angle_alpha   90.00
_cell.angle_beta   90.00
_cell.angle_gamma   90.00
#
_symmetry.space_group_name_H-M   'P 1'
#
loop_
_entity.id
_entity.type
_entity.pdbx_description
1 polymer ?
#
loop_
_entity_poly.entity_id
_entity_poly.type
_entity_poly.pdbx_seq_one_letter_code
_entity_poly.pdbx_strand_id
1 'polypeptide(L)'
;MFGATNFFSVNGLPTVSITSVDASATEGNTDLASFTLTRTGNTTGNLTVTLAPSVTATKWIDYRRSPQGDMPDSFTIPAGASSTTITIQAWDDTDVEGTETAILTIQPSPNYNIGTPRSVSITILDNDTAAIVPTVMVTATDANASESAGDTGA
;
A
#
# COMPACT_ATOMS: atom_id res chain seq x y z
N MET A 1 44.97 23.89 -18.20
CA MET A 1 43.79 23.95 -17.30
C MET A 1 42.84 22.86 -17.78
N PHE A 2 42.91 21.67 -17.17
CA PHE A 2 42.04 20.56 -17.55
C PHE A 2 40.65 20.84 -16.97
N GLY A 3 39.71 21.23 -17.83
CA GLY A 3 38.30 21.32 -17.48
C GLY A 3 37.74 19.91 -17.39
N ALA A 4 37.52 19.42 -16.17
CA ALA A 4 36.74 18.22 -15.96
C ALA A 4 35.29 18.52 -16.37
N THR A 5 34.91 18.10 -17.58
CA THR A 5 33.50 17.99 -17.95
C THR A 5 32.90 16.85 -17.14
N ASN A 6 32.07 17.21 -16.18
CA ASN A 6 31.33 16.29 -15.35
C ASN A 6 30.35 15.50 -16.24
N PHE A 7 30.75 14.30 -16.68
CA PHE A 7 29.92 13.42 -17.49
C PHE A 7 28.83 12.75 -16.62
N PHE A 8 27.73 13.47 -16.38
CA PHE A 8 26.48 12.87 -15.89
C PHE A 8 25.30 13.20 -16.81
N SER A 9 25.47 13.11 -18.13
CA SER A 9 24.32 13.08 -19.03
C SER A 9 24.31 11.79 -19.84
N VAL A 10 23.81 10.74 -19.19
CA VAL A 10 23.50 9.44 -19.80
C VAL A 10 22.21 9.60 -20.62
N ASN A 11 22.34 9.55 -21.95
CA ASN A 11 21.26 9.52 -22.95
C ASN A 11 20.27 10.72 -23.01
N GLY A 12 20.46 11.80 -22.24
CA GLY A 12 19.54 12.95 -22.23
C GLY A 12 18.13 12.65 -21.70
N LEU A 13 17.90 11.44 -21.19
CA LEU A 13 16.64 11.03 -20.58
C LEU A 13 16.50 11.66 -19.18
N PRO A 14 15.27 11.98 -18.74
CA PRO A 14 15.03 12.39 -17.36
C PRO A 14 15.38 11.26 -16.39
N THR A 15 15.76 11.60 -15.16
CA THR A 15 15.99 10.63 -14.07
C THR A 15 14.83 10.69 -13.08
N VAL A 16 14.22 9.55 -12.76
CA VAL A 16 13.03 9.45 -11.89
C VAL A 16 13.38 8.82 -10.55
N SER A 17 12.94 9.44 -9.46
CA SER A 17 12.99 8.90 -8.10
C SER A 17 11.62 8.92 -7.44
N ILE A 18 11.48 8.18 -6.34
CA ILE A 18 10.27 8.08 -5.52
C ILE A 18 10.62 8.30 -4.05
N THR A 19 9.78 9.02 -3.33
CA THR A 19 9.93 9.30 -1.89
C THR A 19 8.58 9.29 -1.19
N SER A 20 8.49 8.71 0.00
CA SER A 20 7.29 8.82 0.85
C SER A 20 7.18 10.25 1.38
N VAL A 21 5.96 10.79 1.37
CA VAL A 21 5.57 12.01 2.08
C VAL A 21 4.89 11.62 3.38
N ASP A 22 3.99 10.64 3.30
CA ASP A 22 3.43 9.91 4.43
C ASP A 22 3.53 8.41 4.16
N ALA A 23 4.10 7.66 5.10
CA ALA A 23 4.44 6.26 4.93
C ALA A 23 3.46 5.32 5.63
N SER A 24 2.37 5.82 6.22
CA SER A 24 1.34 5.00 6.87
C SER A 24 -0.06 5.41 6.45
N ALA A 25 -0.97 4.44 6.41
CA ALA A 25 -2.40 4.68 6.34
C ALA A 25 -3.09 3.71 7.31
N THR A 26 -4.08 4.20 8.03
CA THR A 26 -5.03 3.39 8.78
C THR A 26 -6.26 3.15 7.92
N GLU A 27 -6.81 1.94 7.96
CA GLU A 27 -8.05 1.60 7.27
C GLU A 27 -9.15 2.63 7.55
N GLY A 28 -9.84 3.05 6.49
CA GLY A 28 -10.80 4.14 6.52
C GLY A 28 -10.32 5.40 5.80
N ASN A 29 -10.90 6.55 6.15
CA ASN A 29 -10.70 7.82 5.42
C ASN A 29 -10.05 8.93 6.25
N THR A 30 -9.62 8.62 7.46
CA THR A 30 -9.08 9.59 8.43
C THR A 30 -7.56 9.71 8.40
N ASP A 31 -6.87 8.69 7.89
CA ASP A 31 -5.41 8.62 7.82
C ASP A 31 -4.99 8.09 6.45
N LEU A 32 -4.18 8.85 5.71
CA LEU A 32 -3.86 8.55 4.30
C LEU A 32 -2.34 8.55 4.10
N ALA A 33 -1.85 7.53 3.40
CA ALA A 33 -0.46 7.50 2.96
C ALA A 33 -0.28 8.36 1.70
N SER A 34 0.95 8.81 1.44
CA SER A 34 1.26 9.50 0.18
C SER A 34 2.73 9.40 -0.20
N PHE A 35 3.00 9.39 -1.50
CA PHE A 35 4.35 9.41 -2.04
C PHE A 35 4.46 10.37 -3.22
N THR A 36 5.67 10.81 -3.51
CA THR A 36 5.97 11.71 -4.62
C THR A 36 6.92 11.05 -5.60
N LEU A 37 6.52 11.06 -6.87
CA LEU A 37 7.42 10.78 -7.99
C LEU A 37 8.05 12.09 -8.44
N THR A 38 9.38 12.09 -8.54
CA THR A 38 10.15 13.26 -8.98
C THR A 38 10.97 12.91 -10.19
N ARG A 39 11.04 13.81 -11.17
CA ARG A 39 11.98 13.75 -12.28
C ARG A 39 12.97 14.92 -12.24
N THR A 40 14.20 14.65 -12.62
CA THR A 40 15.22 15.67 -12.94
C THR A 40 15.60 15.58 -14.42
N GLY A 41 16.07 16.68 -15.00
CA GLY A 41 16.37 16.76 -16.43
C GLY A 41 15.18 17.28 -17.25
N ASN A 42 14.88 16.64 -18.38
CA ASN A 42 13.87 17.11 -19.33
C ASN A 42 12.43 17.05 -18.76
N THR A 43 11.72 18.18 -18.81
CA THR A 43 10.31 18.28 -18.39
C THR A 43 9.31 18.54 -19.52
N THR A 44 9.76 18.62 -20.77
CA THR A 44 8.95 19.13 -21.89
C THR A 44 7.76 18.23 -22.26
N GLY A 45 7.85 16.92 -22.01
CA GLY A 45 6.77 15.96 -22.26
C GLY A 45 6.16 15.37 -20.99
N ASN A 46 5.00 14.72 -21.13
CA ASN A 46 4.46 13.84 -20.09
C ASN A 46 5.44 12.67 -19.89
N LEU A 47 5.67 12.28 -18.64
CA LEU A 47 6.51 11.13 -18.30
C LEU A 47 5.68 10.12 -17.51
N THR A 48 5.38 8.99 -18.14
CA THR A 48 4.70 7.87 -17.48
C THR A 48 5.72 6.97 -16.78
N VAL A 49 5.48 6.69 -15.51
CA VAL A 49 6.32 5.89 -14.61
C VAL A 49 5.49 4.70 -14.13
N THR A 50 6.01 3.49 -14.31
CA THR A 50 5.35 2.27 -13.83
C THR A 50 5.95 1.83 -12.51
N LEU A 51 5.10 1.50 -11.55
CA LEU A 51 5.45 0.93 -10.25
C LEU A 51 5.01 -0.53 -10.21
N ALA A 52 5.83 -1.40 -9.63
CA ALA A 52 5.42 -2.75 -9.26
C ALA A 52 5.23 -2.80 -7.74
N PRO A 53 4.05 -3.22 -7.24
CA PRO A 53 3.84 -3.51 -5.83
C PRO A 53 4.49 -4.85 -5.45
N SER A 54 4.89 -4.98 -4.19
CA SER A 54 5.32 -6.23 -3.55
C SER A 54 4.56 -6.43 -2.24
N VAL A 55 4.50 -7.69 -1.81
CA VAL A 55 3.73 -8.26 -0.68
C VAL A 55 4.05 -7.60 0.68
N THR A 56 3.18 -7.54 1.68
CA THR A 56 1.98 -8.35 2.05
C THR A 56 0.64 -7.77 1.62
N ALA A 57 0.56 -6.46 1.45
CA ALA A 57 -0.65 -5.75 1.06
C ALA A 57 -1.02 -6.05 -0.41
N THR A 58 -2.24 -6.52 -0.64
CA THR A 58 -2.83 -6.72 -1.96
C THR A 58 -3.53 -5.45 -2.44
N LYS A 59 -2.94 -4.83 -3.46
CA LYS A 59 -3.59 -3.77 -4.26
C LYS A 59 -5.04 -4.18 -4.59
N TRP A 60 -5.98 -3.24 -4.44
CA TRP A 60 -7.44 -3.41 -4.58
C TRP A 60 -8.17 -3.94 -3.37
N ILE A 61 -7.51 -4.77 -2.57
CA ILE A 61 -8.10 -5.35 -1.37
C ILE A 61 -7.83 -4.41 -0.22
N ASP A 62 -6.56 -4.19 0.12
CA ASP A 62 -6.20 -3.43 1.33
C ASP A 62 -5.76 -1.98 1.03
N TYR A 63 -5.52 -1.60 -0.24
CA TYR A 63 -5.30 -0.17 -0.58
C TYR A 63 -5.68 0.26 -2.01
N ARG A 64 -6.01 1.56 -2.13
CA ARG A 64 -6.51 2.23 -3.36
C ARG A 64 -6.20 3.74 -3.43
N ARG A 65 -6.73 4.47 -4.43
CA ARG A 65 -6.63 5.94 -4.52
C ARG A 65 -7.99 6.63 -4.42
N SER A 66 -8.34 7.15 -3.26
CA SER A 66 -9.53 8.00 -3.14
C SER A 66 -9.22 9.46 -3.45
N PRO A 67 -10.07 10.21 -4.19
CA PRO A 67 -11.34 9.80 -4.84
C PRO A 67 -11.19 9.26 -6.28
N GLN A 68 -9.97 9.12 -6.79
CA GLN A 68 -9.71 8.75 -8.20
C GLN A 68 -10.01 7.28 -8.53
N GLY A 69 -10.48 6.53 -7.53
CA GLY A 69 -10.84 5.12 -7.60
C GLY A 69 -9.59 4.25 -7.50
N ASP A 70 -9.36 3.55 -8.58
CA ASP A 70 -8.47 2.42 -8.54
C ASP A 70 -6.96 2.84 -8.53
N MET A 71 -6.08 2.16 -7.77
CA MET A 71 -4.62 2.26 -7.79
C MET A 71 -3.98 1.71 -9.08
N PRO A 72 -3.62 2.57 -10.05
CA PRO A 72 -3.01 2.10 -11.29
C PRO A 72 -1.58 1.63 -11.05
N ASP A 73 -1.04 0.83 -11.97
CA ASP A 73 0.38 0.50 -12.00
C ASP A 73 1.24 1.63 -12.59
N SER A 74 0.62 2.56 -13.31
CA SER A 74 1.32 3.66 -14.01
C SER A 74 0.82 5.03 -13.58
N PHE A 75 1.78 5.92 -13.34
CA PHE A 75 1.57 7.31 -12.91
C PHE A 75 2.22 8.27 -13.89
N THR A 76 1.60 9.43 -14.12
CA THR A 76 2.13 10.41 -15.06
C THR A 76 2.62 11.65 -14.32
N ILE A 77 3.88 12.02 -14.54
CA ILE A 77 4.37 13.37 -14.28
C ILE A 77 4.04 14.23 -15.51
N PRO A 78 3.15 15.24 -15.40
CA PRO A 78 2.72 16.03 -16.55
C PRO A 78 3.86 16.85 -17.19
N ALA A 79 3.72 17.19 -18.47
CA ALA A 79 4.59 18.14 -19.15
C ALA A 79 4.71 19.46 -18.36
N GLY A 80 5.91 20.00 -18.28
CA GLY A 80 6.26 21.17 -17.47
C GLY A 80 6.43 20.91 -15.97
N ALA A 81 5.88 19.82 -15.42
CA ALA A 81 6.02 19.49 -14.00
C ALA A 81 7.28 18.68 -13.72
N SER A 82 7.90 18.89 -12.56
CA SER A 82 9.03 18.08 -12.10
C SER A 82 8.62 16.95 -11.16
N SER A 83 7.37 16.94 -10.69
CA SER A 83 6.88 15.92 -9.78
C SER A 83 5.38 15.70 -9.87
N THR A 84 4.90 14.60 -9.29
CA THR A 84 3.50 14.35 -9.00
C THR A 84 3.40 13.62 -7.67
N THR A 85 2.42 14.00 -6.85
CA THR A 85 2.15 13.38 -5.55
C THR A 85 0.91 12.50 -5.66
N ILE A 86 1.02 11.28 -5.12
CA ILE A 86 -0.02 10.27 -5.14
C ILE A 86 -0.42 10.03 -3.69
N THR A 87 -1.72 10.11 -3.44
CA THR A 87 -2.34 9.72 -2.17
C THR A 87 -2.87 8.30 -2.27
N ILE A 88 -2.69 7.53 -1.19
CA ILE A 88 -3.18 6.17 -1.01
C ILE A 88 -4.12 6.17 0.19
N GLN A 89 -5.25 5.48 0.02
CA GLN A 89 -6.19 5.18 1.08
C GLN A 89 -6.10 3.68 1.37
N ALA A 90 -5.96 3.30 2.64
CA ALA A 90 -6.22 1.93 3.07
C ALA A 90 -7.72 1.63 2.90
N TRP A 91 -8.06 0.46 2.38
CA TRP A 91 -9.45 0.04 2.32
C TRP A 91 -9.97 -0.24 3.73
N ASP A 92 -11.28 -0.27 3.91
CA ASP A 92 -11.91 -0.46 5.21
C ASP A 92 -12.88 -1.61 5.02
N ASP A 93 -12.62 -2.73 5.66
CA ASP A 93 -13.50 -3.90 5.62
C ASP A 93 -13.86 -4.42 7.01
N THR A 94 -13.87 -5.74 7.23
CA THR A 94 -14.25 -6.36 8.50
C THR A 94 -13.33 -7.53 8.88
N ASP A 95 -12.34 -7.85 8.04
CA ASP A 95 -11.45 -8.98 8.22
C ASP A 95 -10.27 -8.55 9.10
N VAL A 96 -9.92 -9.37 10.09
CA VAL A 96 -8.77 -9.07 10.96
C VAL A 96 -7.49 -9.56 10.29
N GLU A 97 -6.79 -8.66 9.63
CA GLU A 97 -5.59 -8.96 8.82
C GLU A 97 -4.28 -8.62 9.56
N GLY A 98 -4.33 -7.69 10.52
CA GLY A 98 -3.16 -7.12 11.18
C GLY A 98 -2.41 -6.12 10.32
N THR A 99 -1.21 -5.71 10.77
CA THR A 99 -0.42 -4.71 10.03
C THR A 99 0.24 -5.30 8.79
N GLU A 100 0.02 -4.65 7.65
CA GLU A 100 0.55 -5.04 6.37
C GLU A 100 1.51 -3.99 5.79
N THR A 101 2.23 -4.34 4.72
CA THR A 101 3.16 -3.43 4.04
C THR A 101 3.04 -3.55 2.53
N ALA A 102 2.89 -2.40 1.87
CA ALA A 102 3.00 -2.26 0.42
C ALA A 102 4.35 -1.64 0.05
N ILE A 103 5.16 -2.35 -0.74
CA ILE A 103 6.41 -1.80 -1.28
C ILE A 103 6.21 -1.44 -2.75
N LEU A 104 6.35 -0.16 -3.10
CA LEU A 104 6.20 0.33 -4.47
C LEU A 104 7.58 0.59 -5.08
N THR A 105 7.89 -0.09 -6.19
CA THR A 105 9.21 0.00 -6.85
C THR A 105 9.10 0.49 -8.29
N ILE A 106 9.86 1.53 -8.64
CA ILE A 106 9.98 2.03 -10.02
C ILE A 106 10.53 0.94 -10.93
N GLN A 107 9.79 0.64 -12.00
CA GLN A 107 10.20 -0.30 -13.02
C GLN A 107 11.10 0.36 -14.09
N PRO A 108 12.03 -0.39 -14.71
CA PRO A 108 12.83 0.11 -15.84
C PRO A 108 11.98 0.50 -17.04
N SER A 109 12.42 1.52 -17.78
CA SER A 109 11.77 2.01 -19.00
C SER A 109 12.79 2.65 -19.93
N PRO A 110 12.62 2.57 -21.27
CA PRO A 110 13.48 3.30 -22.20
C PRO A 110 13.31 4.84 -22.14
N ASN A 111 12.27 5.33 -21.45
CA ASN A 111 11.93 6.76 -21.42
C ASN A 111 12.56 7.54 -20.26
N TYR A 112 13.18 6.86 -19.29
CA TYR A 112 13.82 7.49 -18.15
C TYR A 112 14.92 6.63 -17.55
N ASN A 113 15.84 7.27 -16.83
CA ASN A 113 16.78 6.59 -15.95
C ASN A 113 16.16 6.46 -14.54
N ILE A 114 16.46 5.38 -13.83
CA ILE A 114 16.05 5.20 -12.43
C ILE A 114 17.07 5.89 -11.51
N GLY A 115 16.58 6.81 -10.69
CA GLY A 115 17.32 7.49 -9.65
C GLY A 115 17.24 6.81 -8.29
N THR A 116 17.67 7.54 -7.26
CA THR A 116 17.63 7.11 -5.85
C THR A 116 16.82 8.13 -5.05
N PRO A 117 15.85 7.71 -4.21
CA PRO A 117 15.40 6.33 -4.01
C PRO A 117 14.58 5.81 -5.21
N ARG A 118 14.56 4.48 -5.40
CA ARG A 118 13.76 3.81 -6.44
C ARG A 118 12.51 3.10 -5.91
N SER A 119 12.36 3.03 -4.60
CA SER A 119 11.24 2.34 -3.94
C SER A 119 10.84 3.07 -2.67
N VAL A 120 9.60 2.87 -2.27
CA VAL A 120 9.03 3.30 -0.99
C VAL A 120 8.31 2.15 -0.33
N SER A 121 8.21 2.21 1.00
CA SER A 121 7.44 1.28 1.81
C SER A 121 6.29 2.06 2.45
N ILE A 122 5.09 1.47 2.44
CA ILE A 122 3.89 2.04 3.02
C ILE A 122 3.30 1.00 3.97
N THR A 123 3.06 1.39 5.20
CA THR A 123 2.43 0.55 6.22
C THR A 123 0.91 0.74 6.18
N ILE A 124 0.17 -0.37 6.15
CA ILE A 124 -1.29 -0.39 6.25
C ILE A 124 -1.66 -0.90 7.63
N LEU A 125 -2.40 -0.10 8.39
CA LEU A 125 -2.82 -0.40 9.76
C LEU A 125 -4.29 -0.83 9.77
N ASP A 126 -4.50 -2.12 10.02
CA ASP A 126 -5.81 -2.74 10.29
C ASP A 126 -6.51 -2.06 11.47
N ASN A 127 -7.80 -1.75 11.28
CA ASN A 127 -8.64 -1.13 12.30
C ASN A 127 -9.63 -2.10 12.97
N ASP A 128 -9.68 -3.35 12.51
CA ASP A 128 -10.60 -4.37 12.96
C ASP A 128 -10.09 -5.15 14.18
N THR A 129 -11.05 -5.75 14.91
CA THR A 129 -10.74 -6.58 16.07
C THR A 129 -11.58 -7.84 16.07
N ALA A 130 -11.00 -8.94 16.56
CA ALA A 130 -11.68 -10.22 16.59
C ALA A 130 -13.00 -10.14 17.36
N ALA A 131 -14.09 -10.57 16.71
CA ALA A 131 -15.39 -10.64 17.35
C ALA A 131 -15.32 -11.56 18.58
N ILE A 132 -15.72 -11.05 19.74
CA ILE A 132 -15.86 -11.85 20.95
C ILE A 132 -17.14 -12.68 20.79
N VAL A 133 -17.02 -13.95 20.40
CA VAL A 133 -18.14 -14.89 20.45
C VAL A 133 -18.38 -15.33 21.90
N PRO A 134 -19.58 -15.17 22.47
CA PRO A 134 -19.86 -15.68 23.81
C PRO A 134 -19.84 -17.22 23.78
N THR A 135 -18.89 -17.83 24.49
CA THR A 135 -18.92 -19.26 24.73
C THR A 135 -20.04 -19.60 25.70
N VAL A 136 -21.11 -20.24 25.21
CA VAL A 136 -22.10 -20.87 26.07
C VAL A 136 -21.52 -22.18 26.58
N MET A 137 -21.11 -22.22 27.84
CA MET A 137 -20.73 -23.44 28.52
C MET A 137 -22.00 -24.16 28.98
N VAL A 138 -22.41 -25.19 28.25
CA VAL A 138 -23.43 -26.13 28.74
C VAL A 138 -22.70 -27.16 29.58
N THR A 139 -22.59 -26.91 30.88
CA THR A 139 -22.25 -27.95 31.85
C THR A 139 -23.53 -28.72 32.16
N ALA A 140 -23.60 -29.99 31.74
CA ALA A 140 -24.62 -30.90 32.24
C ALA A 140 -24.39 -31.08 33.75
N THR A 141 -25.36 -30.71 34.58
CA THR A 141 -25.30 -30.92 36.04
C THR A 141 -25.34 -32.40 36.40
N ASP A 142 -25.78 -33.25 35.46
CA ASP A 142 -25.86 -34.69 35.59
C ASP A 142 -25.26 -35.36 34.34
N ALA A 143 -24.27 -36.23 34.56
CA ALA A 143 -23.58 -36.97 33.51
C ALA A 143 -24.29 -38.29 33.15
N ASN A 144 -25.42 -38.61 33.80
CA ASN A 144 -26.04 -39.91 33.74
C ASN A 144 -27.49 -39.83 33.23
N ALA A 145 -27.67 -39.90 31.91
CA ALA A 145 -28.96 -40.32 31.35
C ALA A 145 -29.20 -41.80 31.69
N SER A 146 -29.86 -42.06 32.82
CA SER A 146 -30.33 -43.40 33.20
C SER A 146 -31.69 -43.65 32.56
N GLU A 147 -31.81 -44.69 31.74
CA GLU A 147 -33.11 -45.18 31.24
C GLU A 147 -33.90 -45.98 32.30
N SER A 148 -33.45 -45.99 33.55
CA SER A 148 -34.19 -46.61 34.66
C SER A 148 -35.03 -45.54 35.35
N ALA A 149 -36.35 -45.73 35.33
CA ALA A 149 -37.38 -44.79 35.77
C ALA A 149 -36.99 -43.96 37.00
N GLY A 150 -36.75 -42.65 36.81
CA GLY A 150 -36.81 -41.69 37.90
C GLY A 150 -35.72 -40.62 38.02
N ASP A 151 -35.10 -40.15 36.92
CA ASP A 151 -34.39 -38.87 36.98
C ASP A 151 -34.86 -37.92 35.87
N THR A 152 -35.42 -36.79 36.28
CA THR A 152 -35.71 -35.66 35.39
C THR A 152 -34.64 -34.62 35.65
N GLY A 153 -33.49 -34.78 35.02
CA GLY A 153 -32.41 -33.81 35.05
C GLY A 153 -32.93 -32.42 34.68
N ALA A 154 -32.65 -31.45 35.54
CA ALA A 154 -32.87 -30.03 35.30
C ALA A 154 -31.63 -29.42 34.62
#